data_AF-A0A382EYE3-F1
#
_entry.id   AF-A0A382EYE3-F1
#
_cell.length_a   1.000
_cell.length_b   1.000
_cell.length_c   1.000
_cell.angle_alpha   90.00
_cell.angle_beta   90.00
_cell.angle_gamma   90.00
#
_symmetry.space_group_name_H-M   'P 1'
#
loop_
_entity.id
_entity.type
_entity.pdbx_description
1 polymer ?
#
loop_
_entity_poly.entity_id
_entity_poly.type
_entity_poly.pdbx_seq_one_letter_code
_entity_poly.pdbx_strand_id
1 'polypeptide(L)'
;LGGAAEVAWNQGVDLYGWGDNRILKGFEYTAKYGLGEEVPYQHYLDRTGKYGFGGRHNKYDKISTVSRGGFWPIFERSYHHYANRRGVPAPYSAKVAEMKRPENHSRDHVGLGTLVHWRPQLTQSKANRAPGIPAGLVARTTDQGINLTWVKSVDPVSHTDAENYSIHRAIKSGGPYQIIADKVSAPEFHDTDLQRGGLYFYVVKAANKTGASAASAELPASVALPGPWLSLDIGNVGILGFTEFNGKNFTLEGEGKDINGESDKFHFAFAPFTGEGTITARIIRPMSSQWTKPGVMMRESLDADSRHASVLLLPHWSGALVTRTETGGETNTHGKRRLSEKHIIKKNRLSTPYWVRLIRFRDRFTGYMSPDGFHWQELGSVEIPMSRKFYVGLPACSQLEKVTTTVTYDNVSIPTWRMSERDRIITARPEPRWHKSAWLERHNSINKRVKKGNVDLLMIGDSITHWWDKAGKKVWDQYYANRSAVNLAISGDRTEHVLWRLENGNIDGISPKLAVLMIGTNNHMSSPPEVTARDIRLIVKQL
;
A
#
# COMPACT_ATOMS: atom_id res chain seq x y z
N LEU A 1 -17.46 16.69 4.42
CA LEU A 1 -16.27 17.24 5.11
C LEU A 1 -16.62 17.83 6.46
N GLY A 2 -17.48 18.84 6.58
CA GLY A 2 -17.85 19.44 7.88
C GLY A 2 -18.32 18.43 8.93
N GLY A 3 -19.15 17.44 8.57
CA GLY A 3 -19.53 16.38 9.52
C GLY A 3 -18.37 15.51 10.01
N ALA A 4 -17.43 15.13 9.12
CA ALA A 4 -16.24 14.39 9.53
C ALA A 4 -15.30 15.25 10.41
N ALA A 5 -15.19 16.55 10.11
CA ALA A 5 -14.43 17.49 10.91
C ALA A 5 -15.04 17.69 12.30
N GLU A 6 -16.37 17.70 12.44
CA GLU A 6 -17.02 17.78 13.76
C GLU A 6 -16.86 16.49 14.56
N VAL A 7 -16.90 15.32 13.91
CA VAL A 7 -16.56 14.04 14.57
C VAL A 7 -15.12 14.07 15.08
N ALA A 8 -14.17 14.51 14.25
CA ALA A 8 -12.77 14.66 14.65
C ALA A 8 -12.62 15.70 15.78
N TRP A 9 -13.33 16.82 15.70
CA TRP A 9 -13.34 17.85 16.73
C TRP A 9 -13.75 17.28 18.08
N ASN A 10 -14.83 16.50 18.13
CA ASN A 10 -15.31 15.88 19.37
C ASN A 10 -14.33 14.83 19.95
N GLN A 11 -13.40 14.33 19.13
CA GLN A 11 -12.29 13.47 19.55
C GLN A 11 -11.03 14.28 19.94
N GLY A 12 -11.12 15.62 19.92
CA GLY A 12 -10.05 16.55 20.24
C GLY A 12 -9.01 16.72 19.12
N VAL A 13 -9.44 16.55 17.87
CA VAL A 13 -8.62 16.73 16.65
C VAL A 13 -9.17 17.89 15.82
N ASP A 14 -8.37 18.94 15.62
CA ASP A 14 -8.77 20.15 14.89
C ASP A 14 -8.61 19.99 13.36
N LEU A 15 -9.48 19.17 12.77
CA LEU A 15 -9.54 19.02 11.32
C LEU A 15 -10.14 20.26 10.62
N TYR A 16 -10.86 21.11 11.35
CA TYR A 16 -11.36 22.38 10.84
C TYR A 16 -10.20 23.35 10.56
N GLY A 17 -9.25 23.47 11.49
CA GLY A 17 -8.05 24.30 11.34
C GLY A 17 -7.02 23.79 10.34
N TRP A 18 -7.12 22.52 9.91
CA TRP A 18 -6.12 21.91 9.02
C TRP A 18 -5.98 22.63 7.67
N GLY A 19 -4.74 22.75 7.20
CA GLY A 19 -4.41 23.33 5.91
C GLY A 19 -4.77 24.82 5.79
N ASP A 20 -4.62 25.57 6.90
CA ASP A 20 -5.02 26.96 7.05
C ASP A 20 -6.51 27.16 6.79
N ASN A 21 -7.34 26.53 7.64
CA ASN A 21 -8.79 26.53 7.57
C ASN A 21 -9.33 26.14 6.19
N ARG A 22 -8.75 25.10 5.57
CA ARG A 22 -9.05 24.75 4.17
C ARG A 22 -10.53 24.44 3.94
N ILE A 23 -11.19 23.86 4.93
CA ILE A 23 -12.63 23.62 4.89
C ILE A 23 -13.39 24.95 4.85
N LEU A 24 -13.05 25.93 5.71
CA LEU A 24 -13.67 27.27 5.67
C LEU A 24 -13.48 27.93 4.32
N LYS A 25 -12.26 27.92 3.76
CA LYS A 25 -11.98 28.52 2.44
C LYS A 25 -12.91 27.95 1.35
N GLY A 26 -13.19 26.64 1.39
CA GLY A 26 -14.15 26.01 0.47
C GLY A 26 -15.60 26.45 0.72
N PHE A 27 -16.00 26.62 1.98
CA PHE A 27 -17.33 27.14 2.33
C PHE A 27 -17.49 28.61 1.93
N GLU A 28 -16.54 29.47 2.27
CA GLU A 28 -16.53 30.89 1.89
C GLU A 28 -16.50 31.08 0.38
N TYR A 29 -15.68 30.31 -0.34
CA TYR A 29 -15.66 30.33 -1.80
C TYR A 29 -17.02 29.97 -2.39
N THR A 30 -17.64 28.89 -1.88
CA THR A 30 -18.94 28.40 -2.35
C THR A 30 -20.06 29.37 -2.01
N ALA A 31 -20.03 29.96 -0.81
CA ALA A 31 -20.97 30.98 -0.37
C ALA A 31 -20.86 32.24 -1.25
N LYS A 32 -19.64 32.75 -1.43
CA LYS A 32 -19.35 33.92 -2.27
C LYS A 32 -19.84 33.70 -3.71
N TYR A 33 -19.49 32.55 -4.30
CA TYR A 33 -19.99 32.14 -5.61
C TYR A 33 -21.53 32.12 -5.68
N GLY A 34 -22.18 31.46 -4.71
CA GLY A 34 -23.63 31.35 -4.70
C GLY A 34 -24.33 32.69 -4.47
N LEU A 35 -23.72 33.62 -3.73
CA LEU A 35 -24.31 34.92 -3.41
C LEU A 35 -24.27 35.92 -4.57
N GLY A 36 -23.71 35.55 -5.72
CA GLY A 36 -23.64 36.45 -6.87
C GLY A 36 -22.33 37.22 -6.98
N GLU A 37 -21.37 37.00 -6.09
CA GLU A 37 -20.08 37.69 -6.05
C GLU A 37 -19.04 37.07 -7.01
N GLU A 38 -18.04 37.87 -7.40
CA GLU A 38 -16.91 37.37 -8.18
C GLU A 38 -15.99 36.47 -7.33
N VAL A 39 -15.59 35.34 -7.93
CA VAL A 39 -14.67 34.38 -7.32
C VAL A 39 -13.57 34.02 -8.32
N PRO A 40 -12.32 33.83 -7.87
CA PRO A 40 -11.26 33.37 -8.76
C PRO A 40 -11.59 31.96 -9.27
N TYR A 41 -11.28 31.69 -10.53
CA TYR A 41 -11.42 30.35 -11.09
C TYR A 41 -10.05 29.87 -11.56
N GLN A 42 -9.60 28.75 -11.00
CA GLN A 42 -8.42 28.05 -11.47
C GLN A 42 -8.87 26.74 -12.09
N HIS A 43 -8.48 26.53 -13.33
CA HIS A 43 -8.66 25.25 -13.99
C HIS A 43 -7.86 24.15 -13.27
N TYR A 44 -8.46 22.99 -13.04
CA TYR A 44 -7.74 21.81 -12.55
C TYR A 44 -8.30 20.52 -13.15
N LEU A 45 -7.41 19.56 -13.42
CA LEU A 45 -7.76 18.18 -13.72
C LEU A 45 -7.79 17.39 -12.40
N ASP A 46 -8.94 16.81 -12.07
CA ASP A 46 -9.08 16.06 -10.84
C ASP A 46 -8.38 14.69 -10.92
N ARG A 47 -8.05 14.08 -9.76
CA ARG A 47 -7.41 12.75 -9.69
C ARG A 47 -8.21 11.64 -10.38
N THR A 48 -9.52 11.82 -10.62
CA THR A 48 -10.32 10.87 -11.38
C THR A 48 -10.31 11.11 -12.88
N GLY A 49 -9.63 12.13 -13.40
CA GLY A 49 -9.61 12.49 -14.81
C GLY A 49 -10.99 12.82 -15.39
N LYS A 50 -11.99 13.08 -14.54
CA LYS A 50 -13.38 13.26 -14.96
C LYS A 50 -13.70 14.73 -15.19
N TYR A 51 -13.20 15.60 -14.32
CA TYR A 51 -13.46 17.03 -14.29
C TYR A 51 -12.17 17.77 -14.63
N GLY A 52 -12.21 18.60 -15.66
CA GLY A 52 -11.06 19.37 -16.12
C GLY A 52 -10.76 19.17 -17.61
N PHE A 53 -9.77 19.90 -18.10
CA PHE A 53 -9.28 19.96 -19.47
C PHE A 53 -8.38 18.76 -19.68
N GLY A 54 -8.66 17.98 -20.72
CA GLY A 54 -8.13 16.62 -20.90
C GLY A 54 -8.97 15.52 -20.23
N GLY A 55 -9.99 15.84 -19.43
CA GLY A 55 -10.89 14.88 -18.81
C GLY A 55 -12.15 14.55 -19.61
N ARG A 56 -13.01 13.65 -19.10
CA ARG A 56 -14.28 13.31 -19.77
C ARG A 56 -15.20 14.52 -19.99
N HIS A 57 -15.10 15.55 -19.16
CA HIS A 57 -15.89 16.77 -19.22
C HIS A 57 -15.01 18.01 -19.43
N ASN A 58 -14.35 18.08 -20.60
CA ASN A 58 -13.42 19.13 -21.07
C ASN A 58 -13.93 20.58 -21.10
N LYS A 59 -15.14 20.87 -20.59
CA LYS A 59 -15.82 22.16 -20.76
C LYS A 59 -15.90 23.01 -19.48
N TYR A 60 -15.19 22.61 -18.42
CA TYR A 60 -15.05 23.43 -17.22
C TYR A 60 -13.80 24.30 -17.37
N ASP A 61 -13.92 25.39 -18.12
CA ASP A 61 -12.85 26.35 -18.42
C ASP A 61 -13.11 27.74 -17.82
N LYS A 62 -14.33 27.98 -17.34
CA LYS A 62 -14.75 29.21 -16.66
C LYS A 62 -15.74 28.92 -15.53
N ILE A 63 -15.90 29.90 -14.66
CA ILE A 63 -16.90 29.86 -13.60
C ILE A 63 -18.32 29.83 -14.20
N SER A 64 -19.17 28.93 -13.70
CA SER A 64 -20.56 28.81 -14.18
C SER A 64 -21.39 30.02 -13.76
N THR A 65 -22.14 30.63 -14.66
CA THR A 65 -23.16 31.64 -14.31
C THR A 65 -24.46 31.00 -13.82
N VAL A 66 -24.68 29.71 -14.10
CA VAL A 66 -25.88 28.94 -13.75
C VAL A 66 -25.77 28.39 -12.32
N SER A 67 -26.90 28.24 -11.63
CA SER A 67 -27.04 27.69 -10.26
C SER A 67 -26.45 28.56 -9.13
N ARG A 68 -26.23 29.85 -9.37
CA ARG A 68 -26.00 30.82 -8.29
C ARG A 68 -27.29 31.00 -7.47
N GLY A 69 -27.17 31.16 -6.16
CA GLY A 69 -28.29 31.24 -5.20
C GLY A 69 -28.79 29.89 -4.67
N GLY A 70 -28.37 28.77 -5.28
CA GLY A 70 -28.75 27.43 -4.86
C GLY A 70 -27.94 26.95 -3.65
N PHE A 71 -28.38 27.24 -2.43
CA PHE A 71 -27.67 26.80 -1.22
C PHE A 71 -28.30 25.55 -0.58
N TRP A 72 -27.45 24.55 -0.36
CA TRP A 72 -27.74 23.40 0.49
C TRP A 72 -27.69 23.79 1.98
N PRO A 73 -28.46 23.12 2.84
CA PRO A 73 -28.52 23.39 4.28
C PRO A 73 -27.33 22.76 5.03
N ILE A 74 -26.12 23.26 4.74
CA ILE A 74 -24.86 22.71 5.27
C ILE A 74 -23.98 23.78 5.93
N PHE A 75 -24.42 25.04 5.96
CA PHE A 75 -23.60 26.19 6.34
C PHE A 75 -23.62 26.45 7.85
N GLU A 76 -24.70 26.12 8.56
CA GLU A 76 -24.84 26.47 9.99
C GLU A 76 -23.70 25.94 10.84
N ARG A 77 -23.44 24.63 10.74
CA ARG A 77 -22.38 23.98 11.50
C ARG A 77 -21.02 24.60 11.22
N SER A 78 -20.68 24.80 9.95
CA SER A 78 -19.38 25.36 9.57
C SER A 78 -19.27 26.82 10.05
N TYR A 79 -20.28 27.64 9.81
CA TYR A 79 -20.32 29.03 10.27
C TYR A 79 -20.14 29.12 11.79
N HIS A 80 -20.94 28.41 12.57
CA HIS A 80 -20.85 28.45 14.04
C HIS A 80 -19.59 27.80 14.58
N HIS A 81 -18.96 26.86 13.86
CA HIS A 81 -17.61 26.40 14.16
C HIS A 81 -16.60 27.54 14.08
N TYR A 82 -16.49 28.18 12.93
CA TYR A 82 -15.46 29.17 12.71
C TYR A 82 -15.75 30.47 13.46
N ALA A 83 -16.91 31.09 13.24
CA ALA A 83 -17.23 32.40 13.80
C ALA A 83 -17.45 32.34 15.31
N ASN A 84 -18.32 31.43 15.77
CA ASN A 84 -18.81 31.50 17.16
C ASN A 84 -17.93 30.70 18.13
N ARG A 85 -17.43 29.53 17.71
CA ARG A 85 -16.54 28.69 18.54
C ARG A 85 -15.08 29.12 18.44
N ARG A 86 -14.59 29.52 17.26
CA ARG A 86 -13.17 29.83 17.03
C ARG A 86 -12.87 31.30 16.81
N GLY A 87 -13.87 32.18 16.70
CA GLY A 87 -13.65 33.61 16.40
C GLY A 87 -13.04 33.89 15.03
N VAL A 88 -13.06 32.91 14.12
CA VAL A 88 -12.54 33.04 12.75
C VAL A 88 -13.65 33.62 11.86
N PRO A 89 -13.43 34.77 11.21
CA PRO A 89 -14.45 35.39 10.35
C PRO A 89 -14.90 34.46 9.22
N ALA A 90 -16.22 34.33 9.05
CA ALA A 90 -16.85 33.57 7.97
C ALA A 90 -18.01 34.38 7.35
N PRO A 91 -17.74 35.60 6.83
CA PRO A 91 -18.78 36.57 6.48
C PRO A 91 -19.75 36.09 5.40
N TYR A 92 -19.29 35.36 4.38
CA TYR A 92 -20.17 34.87 3.32
C TYR A 92 -21.00 33.68 3.80
N SER A 93 -20.39 32.76 4.56
CA SER A 93 -21.12 31.66 5.19
C SER A 93 -22.17 32.16 6.18
N ALA A 94 -21.90 33.26 6.90
CA ALA A 94 -22.86 33.90 7.78
C ALA A 94 -24.11 34.38 7.02
N LYS A 95 -23.92 35.10 5.91
CA LYS A 95 -25.03 35.56 5.04
C LYS A 95 -25.87 34.40 4.52
N VAL A 96 -25.21 33.31 4.10
CA VAL A 96 -25.92 32.11 3.61
C VAL A 96 -26.65 31.39 4.74
N ALA A 97 -26.03 31.24 5.92
CA ALA A 97 -26.68 30.64 7.08
C ALA A 97 -27.94 31.42 7.47
N GLU A 98 -27.86 32.75 7.53
CA GLU A 98 -28.98 33.63 7.83
C GLU A 98 -30.11 33.49 6.80
N MET A 99 -29.79 33.53 5.51
CA MET A 99 -30.76 33.35 4.43
C MET A 99 -31.49 31.99 4.49
N LYS A 100 -30.82 30.97 5.02
CA LYS A 100 -31.31 29.58 5.03
C LYS A 100 -31.93 29.17 6.36
N ARG A 101 -31.99 30.06 7.36
CA ARG A 101 -32.55 29.76 8.68
C ARG A 101 -34.08 29.74 8.70
N PRO A 102 -34.70 28.82 9.47
CA PRO A 102 -34.08 27.60 10.00
C PRO A 102 -33.65 26.66 8.87
N GLU A 103 -32.52 25.96 9.02
CA GLU A 103 -32.01 25.06 7.98
C GLU A 103 -33.11 24.07 7.55
N ASN A 104 -33.50 24.11 6.28
CA ASN A 104 -34.39 23.10 5.70
C ASN A 104 -33.58 21.80 5.43
N HIS A 105 -34.21 20.76 4.91
CA HIS A 105 -33.58 19.48 4.61
C HIS A 105 -33.38 19.28 3.10
N SER A 106 -32.62 18.24 2.75
CA SER A 106 -32.55 17.69 1.39
C SER A 106 -32.49 16.16 1.43
N ARG A 107 -32.51 15.53 0.25
CA ARG A 107 -32.36 14.07 0.10
C ARG A 107 -31.03 13.54 0.65
N ASP A 108 -29.99 14.39 0.69
CA ASP A 108 -28.64 14.01 1.12
C ASP A 108 -28.25 14.63 2.48
N HIS A 109 -29.07 15.51 3.05
CA HIS A 109 -28.77 16.20 4.31
C HIS A 109 -30.02 16.49 5.14
N VAL A 110 -30.04 16.02 6.39
CA VAL A 110 -31.21 16.13 7.29
C VAL A 110 -31.50 17.58 7.72
N GLY A 111 -30.52 18.50 7.63
CA GLY A 111 -30.76 19.93 7.89
C GLY A 111 -30.85 20.32 9.37
N LEU A 112 -30.24 19.56 10.27
CA LEU A 112 -30.34 19.82 11.72
C LEU A 112 -29.34 20.86 12.24
N GLY A 113 -28.58 21.55 11.39
CA GLY A 113 -27.50 22.43 11.83
C GLY A 113 -27.97 23.58 12.70
N THR A 114 -29.09 24.24 12.36
CA THR A 114 -29.69 25.30 13.21
C THR A 114 -30.06 24.75 14.59
N LEU A 115 -30.56 23.52 14.69
CA LEU A 115 -30.96 22.93 15.97
C LEU A 115 -29.75 22.54 16.83
N VAL A 116 -28.75 21.88 16.23
CA VAL A 116 -27.67 21.22 16.99
C VAL A 116 -26.34 21.97 17.00
N HIS A 117 -26.18 23.03 16.20
CA HIS A 117 -24.93 23.81 16.12
C HIS A 117 -25.13 25.32 16.26
N TRP A 118 -26.37 25.83 16.34
CA TRP A 118 -26.58 27.22 16.70
C TRP A 118 -26.11 27.43 18.14
N ARG A 119 -25.17 28.36 18.30
CA ARG A 119 -24.58 28.71 19.60
C ARG A 119 -24.21 30.17 19.63
N PRO A 120 -24.28 30.83 20.80
CA PRO A 120 -23.69 32.15 20.97
C PRO A 120 -22.17 32.12 20.77
N GLN A 121 -21.57 33.28 20.56
CA GLN A 121 -20.12 33.42 20.50
C GLN A 121 -19.50 33.03 21.86
N LEU A 122 -18.35 32.36 21.80
CA LEU A 122 -17.63 31.87 22.97
C LEU A 122 -17.15 33.03 23.87
N THR A 123 -17.26 32.83 25.19
CA THR A 123 -16.71 33.74 26.22
C THR A 123 -15.55 33.14 27.02
N GLN A 124 -15.35 31.81 26.96
CA GLN A 124 -14.30 31.10 27.70
C GLN A 124 -12.99 31.06 26.91
N SER A 125 -11.86 31.40 27.55
CA SER A 125 -10.54 31.48 26.91
C SER A 125 -9.49 30.54 27.50
N LYS A 126 -9.86 29.67 28.45
CA LYS A 126 -8.93 28.80 29.18
C LYS A 126 -9.29 27.33 29.05
N ALA A 127 -8.27 26.50 28.86
CA ALA A 127 -8.39 25.04 28.88
C ALA A 127 -8.94 24.55 30.22
N ASN A 128 -9.83 23.56 30.18
CA ASN A 128 -10.34 22.90 31.38
C ASN A 128 -10.03 21.39 31.40
N ARG A 129 -9.52 20.84 30.29
CA ARG A 129 -9.04 19.46 30.15
C ARG A 129 -7.72 19.43 29.37
N ALA A 130 -7.07 18.27 29.38
CA ALA A 130 -5.95 18.00 28.47
C ALA A 130 -6.45 17.94 27.01
N PRO A 131 -5.59 18.23 26.01
CA PRO A 131 -5.98 18.17 24.60
C PRO A 131 -6.31 16.73 24.16
N GLY A 132 -6.97 16.59 23.01
CA GLY A 132 -7.18 15.29 22.37
C GLY A 132 -5.89 14.56 21.99
N ILE A 133 -6.01 13.25 21.81
CA ILE A 133 -4.92 12.39 21.32
C ILE A 133 -4.55 12.84 19.89
N PRO A 134 -3.26 13.10 19.58
CA PRO A 134 -2.85 13.44 18.23
C PRO A 134 -3.27 12.38 17.21
N ALA A 135 -3.76 12.82 16.06
CA ALA A 135 -4.25 11.95 14.99
C ALA A 135 -3.84 12.48 13.61
N GLY A 136 -4.03 11.67 12.58
CA GLY A 136 -3.62 12.00 11.21
C GLY A 136 -2.10 12.12 11.09
N LEU A 137 -1.35 11.34 11.88
CA LEU A 137 0.11 11.29 11.84
C LEU A 137 0.56 10.70 10.50
N VAL A 138 1.40 11.43 9.79
CA VAL A 138 1.99 11.07 8.50
C VAL A 138 3.50 11.27 8.58
N ALA A 139 4.25 10.32 8.04
CA ALA A 139 5.70 10.39 7.92
C ALA A 139 6.05 10.53 6.45
N ARG A 140 7.05 11.36 6.16
CA ARG A 140 7.63 11.54 4.83
C ARG A 140 9.13 11.37 4.95
N THR A 141 9.67 10.37 4.26
CA THR A 141 11.12 10.19 4.17
C THR A 141 11.73 11.32 3.34
N THR A 142 12.81 11.90 3.82
CA THR A 142 13.60 12.92 3.13
C THR A 142 15.06 12.49 3.10
N ASP A 143 15.88 13.21 2.33
CA ASP A 143 17.33 12.94 2.26
C ASP A 143 18.04 13.16 3.61
N GLN A 144 17.43 13.93 4.51
CA GLN A 144 17.99 14.31 5.81
C GLN A 144 17.31 13.58 6.99
N GLY A 145 16.34 12.68 6.75
CA GLY A 145 15.68 11.93 7.81
C GLY A 145 14.20 11.67 7.57
N ILE A 146 13.38 11.77 8.61
CA ILE A 146 11.93 11.54 8.55
C ILE A 146 11.19 12.80 9.03
N ASN A 147 10.39 13.38 8.16
CA ASN A 147 9.50 14.48 8.52
C ASN A 147 8.13 13.94 8.96
N LEU A 148 7.73 14.25 10.18
CA LEU A 148 6.46 13.89 10.78
C LEU A 148 5.52 15.08 10.74
N THR A 149 4.26 14.85 10.38
CA THR A 149 3.20 15.87 10.44
C THR A 149 1.93 15.24 11.00
N TRP A 150 1.13 16.02 11.74
CA TRP A 150 -0.16 15.57 12.27
C TRP A 150 -1.19 16.70 12.28
N VAL A 151 -2.44 16.39 12.60
CA VAL A 151 -3.49 17.40 12.80
C VAL A 151 -3.39 17.94 14.23
N LYS A 152 -3.56 19.26 14.40
CA LYS A 152 -3.51 19.90 15.72
C LYS A 152 -4.50 19.25 16.70
N SER A 153 -4.05 19.02 17.92
CA SER A 153 -4.91 18.58 19.02
C SER A 153 -5.58 19.78 19.71
N VAL A 154 -6.78 19.56 20.23
CA VAL A 154 -7.58 20.59 20.90
C VAL A 154 -8.31 19.98 22.10
N ASP A 155 -8.57 20.78 23.14
CA ASP A 155 -9.61 20.48 24.13
C ASP A 155 -10.97 20.75 23.47
N PRO A 156 -11.76 19.71 23.17
CA PRO A 156 -12.99 19.88 22.39
C PRO A 156 -14.08 20.66 23.13
N VAL A 157 -13.99 20.76 24.46
CA VAL A 157 -15.00 21.40 25.32
C VAL A 157 -14.69 22.89 25.50
N SER A 158 -13.44 23.22 25.85
CA SER A 158 -13.03 24.61 26.01
C SER A 158 -12.60 25.26 24.68
N HIS A 159 -12.42 24.45 23.63
CA HIS A 159 -11.95 24.86 22.31
C HIS A 159 -10.54 25.45 22.31
N THR A 160 -9.72 25.07 23.31
CA THR A 160 -8.35 25.55 23.48
C THR A 160 -7.37 24.58 22.82
N ASP A 161 -6.48 25.10 21.98
CA ASP A 161 -5.49 24.28 21.28
C ASP A 161 -4.46 23.68 22.26
N ALA A 162 -3.86 22.56 21.86
CA ALA A 162 -2.64 22.08 22.51
C ALA A 162 -1.55 23.16 22.43
N GLU A 163 -0.80 23.32 23.51
CA GLU A 163 0.31 24.29 23.57
C GLU A 163 1.60 23.70 23.01
N ASN A 164 1.79 22.39 23.15
CA ASN A 164 2.96 21.69 22.65
C ASN A 164 2.75 20.17 22.48
N TYR A 165 3.74 19.52 21.89
CA TYR A 165 3.80 18.09 21.65
C TYR A 165 5.13 17.50 22.12
N SER A 166 5.07 16.23 22.55
CA SER A 166 6.26 15.39 22.77
C SER A 166 6.28 14.27 21.74
N ILE A 167 7.45 14.04 21.13
CA ILE A 167 7.66 13.07 20.07
C ILE A 167 8.47 11.93 20.65
N HIS A 168 7.94 10.72 20.52
CA HIS A 168 8.50 9.50 21.07
C HIS A 168 8.84 8.55 19.92
N ARG A 169 10.03 7.96 19.95
CA ARG A 169 10.54 7.05 18.92
C ARG A 169 11.00 5.73 19.54
N ALA A 170 10.70 4.63 18.87
CA ALA A 170 11.23 3.30 19.17
C ALA A 170 11.86 2.68 17.94
N ILE A 171 12.76 1.72 18.16
CA ILE A 171 13.37 0.88 17.11
C ILE A 171 12.64 -0.48 16.94
N LYS A 172 11.58 -0.70 17.72
CA LYS A 172 10.71 -1.88 17.67
C LYS A 172 9.26 -1.45 17.85
N SER A 173 8.36 -2.13 17.15
CA SER A 173 6.92 -1.88 17.30
C SER A 173 6.48 -2.14 18.73
N GLY A 174 5.68 -1.23 19.29
CA GLY A 174 5.22 -1.30 20.68
C GLY A 174 6.25 -0.82 21.72
N GLY A 175 7.44 -0.40 21.31
CA GLY A 175 8.46 0.19 22.19
C GLY A 175 9.61 -0.75 22.58
N PRO A 176 10.41 -0.37 23.60
CA PRO A 176 10.28 0.83 24.43
C PRO A 176 10.52 2.12 23.63
N TYR A 177 9.77 3.18 23.93
CA TYR A 177 9.92 4.48 23.28
C TYR A 177 10.83 5.43 24.07
N GLN A 178 11.62 6.21 23.35
CA GLN A 178 12.44 7.31 23.87
C GLN A 178 11.84 8.65 23.43
N ILE A 179 11.87 9.65 24.30
CA ILE A 179 11.52 11.02 23.94
C ILE A 179 12.67 11.58 23.12
N ILE A 180 12.40 11.92 21.85
CA ILE A 180 13.40 12.51 20.96
C ILE A 180 13.23 14.02 20.79
N ALA A 181 12.04 14.52 21.12
CA ALA A 181 11.77 15.95 21.24
C ALA A 181 10.63 16.19 22.22
N ASP A 182 10.72 17.28 22.95
CA ASP A 182 9.70 17.73 23.89
C ASP A 182 9.39 19.20 23.66
N LYS A 183 8.20 19.63 24.06
CA LYS A 183 7.70 21.01 23.91
C LYS A 183 7.70 21.55 22.47
N VAL A 184 7.50 20.68 21.47
CA VAL A 184 7.37 21.10 20.07
C VAL A 184 6.05 21.86 19.90
N SER A 185 6.09 23.11 19.46
CA SER A 185 4.91 23.98 19.39
C SER A 185 4.07 23.80 18.12
N ALA A 186 4.70 23.35 17.03
CA ALA A 186 4.04 23.09 15.75
C ALA A 186 3.64 21.61 15.62
N PRO A 187 2.60 21.28 14.83
CA PRO A 187 2.20 19.90 14.59
C PRO A 187 3.08 19.21 13.53
N GLU A 188 4.38 19.46 13.59
CA GLU A 188 5.40 18.93 12.68
C GLU A 188 6.72 18.72 13.42
N PHE A 189 7.49 17.72 13.00
CA PHE A 189 8.81 17.46 13.55
C PHE A 189 9.68 16.73 12.53
N HIS A 190 10.89 17.23 12.27
CA HIS A 190 11.85 16.57 11.40
C HIS A 190 12.89 15.84 12.26
N ASP A 191 12.79 14.52 12.28
CA ASP A 191 13.75 13.64 12.93
C ASP A 191 14.95 13.41 12.00
N THR A 192 16.12 13.92 12.40
CA THR A 192 17.37 13.86 11.61
C THR A 192 18.43 12.92 12.22
N ASP A 193 18.25 12.51 13.48
CA ASP A 193 19.18 11.63 14.19
C ASP A 193 18.84 10.17 13.94
N LEU A 194 19.06 9.74 12.69
CA LEU A 194 18.52 8.50 12.16
C LEU A 194 19.55 7.75 11.31
N GLN A 195 19.64 6.43 11.53
CA GLN A 195 20.45 5.56 10.68
C GLN A 195 19.73 5.23 9.37
N ARG A 196 20.43 5.40 8.24
CA ARG A 196 19.93 5.04 6.91
C ARG A 196 19.57 3.56 6.83
N GLY A 197 18.41 3.25 6.26
CA GLY A 197 17.82 1.91 6.20
C GLY A 197 17.10 1.48 7.48
N GLY A 198 17.12 2.29 8.55
CA GLY A 198 16.44 1.98 9.81
C GLY A 198 14.92 2.15 9.69
N LEU A 199 14.19 1.26 10.36
CA LEU A 199 12.74 1.35 10.56
C LEU A 199 12.47 1.83 12.00
N TYR A 200 11.72 2.91 12.13
CA TYR A 200 11.41 3.54 13.40
C TYR A 200 9.90 3.64 13.59
N PHE A 201 9.50 3.68 14.86
CA PHE A 201 8.11 3.68 15.27
C PHE A 201 7.84 4.92 16.13
N TYR A 202 6.92 5.77 15.67
CA TYR A 202 6.66 7.06 16.28
C TYR A 202 5.30 7.08 16.97
N VAL A 203 5.25 7.71 18.14
CA VAL A 203 4.00 8.16 18.76
C VAL A 203 4.16 9.60 19.23
N VAL A 204 3.07 10.37 19.17
CA VAL A 204 3.05 11.78 19.57
C VAL A 204 2.03 11.96 20.69
N LYS A 205 2.37 12.79 21.69
CA LYS A 205 1.43 13.24 22.73
C LYS A 205 1.29 14.75 22.64
N ALA A 206 0.08 15.24 22.87
CA ALA A 206 -0.20 16.67 22.99
C ALA A 206 -0.26 17.07 24.46
N ALA A 207 0.06 18.32 24.79
CA ALA A 207 -0.08 18.86 26.13
C ALA A 207 -0.52 20.32 26.13
N ASN A 208 -1.16 20.70 27.23
CA ASN A 208 -1.42 22.09 27.63
C ASN A 208 -1.18 22.23 29.14
N LYS A 209 -1.47 23.40 29.72
CA LYS A 209 -1.35 23.65 31.16
C LYS A 209 -2.15 22.70 32.06
N THR A 210 -3.22 22.10 31.56
CA THR A 210 -4.06 21.18 32.32
C THR A 210 -3.48 19.78 32.37
N GLY A 211 -2.76 19.35 31.33
CA GLY A 211 -2.13 18.03 31.28
C GLY A 211 -1.76 17.57 29.87
N ALA A 212 -1.25 16.34 29.80
CA ALA A 212 -0.89 15.67 28.56
C ALA A 212 -1.94 14.64 28.14
N SER A 213 -2.08 14.42 26.83
CA SER A 213 -2.92 13.39 26.25
C SER A 213 -2.25 12.02 26.25
N ALA A 214 -3.02 10.97 25.95
CA ALA A 214 -2.45 9.67 25.62
C ALA A 214 -1.68 9.72 24.28
N ALA A 215 -0.84 8.71 24.05
CA ALA A 215 -0.07 8.59 22.82
C ALA A 215 -0.98 8.37 21.60
N SER A 216 -0.60 8.95 20.46
CA SER A 216 -1.21 8.65 19.17
C SER A 216 -1.12 7.16 18.81
N ALA A 217 -1.85 6.76 17.76
CA ALA A 217 -1.54 5.50 17.10
C ALA A 217 -0.06 5.49 16.65
N GLU A 218 0.58 4.34 16.77
CA GLU A 218 1.95 4.13 16.31
C GLU A 218 2.03 4.30 14.79
N LEU A 219 3.00 5.11 14.35
CA LEU A 219 3.33 5.28 12.95
C LEU A 219 4.73 4.70 12.66
N PRO A 220 4.82 3.60 11.89
CA PRO A 220 6.10 3.11 11.40
C PRO A 220 6.57 3.91 10.18
N ALA A 221 7.86 4.21 10.11
CA ALA A 221 8.49 4.91 9.00
C ALA A 221 9.96 4.51 8.84
N SER A 222 10.41 4.39 7.58
CA SER A 222 11.80 4.00 7.27
C SER A 222 12.61 5.17 6.75
N VAL A 223 13.89 5.18 7.10
CA VAL A 223 14.88 6.12 6.60
C VAL A 223 15.42 5.54 5.30
N ALA A 224 14.99 6.09 4.18
CA ALA A 224 15.13 5.49 2.86
C ALA A 224 14.39 4.13 2.71
N LEU A 225 14.40 3.63 1.48
CA LEU A 225 13.83 2.32 1.17
C LEU A 225 14.73 1.20 1.71
N PRO A 226 14.14 0.04 2.08
CA PRO A 226 14.93 -1.10 2.53
C PRO A 226 15.83 -1.56 1.38
N GLY A 227 17.12 -1.81 1.63
CA GLY A 227 17.97 -2.42 0.61
C GLY A 227 17.34 -3.73 0.09
N PRO A 228 17.44 -4.06 -1.21
CA PRO A 228 18.15 -3.35 -2.29
C PRO A 228 17.32 -2.28 -3.03
N TRP A 229 16.21 -1.81 -2.45
CA TRP A 229 15.26 -0.95 -3.15
C TRP A 229 15.72 0.51 -3.26
N LEU A 230 15.42 1.09 -4.42
CA LEU A 230 15.63 2.47 -4.82
C LEU A 230 14.34 2.97 -5.48
N SER A 231 14.23 4.27 -5.73
CA SER A 231 13.10 4.82 -6.49
C SER A 231 13.49 6.03 -7.32
N LEU A 232 12.85 6.18 -8.48
CA LEU A 232 12.96 7.37 -9.34
C LEU A 232 11.78 7.46 -10.30
N ASP A 233 11.62 8.61 -10.95
CA ASP A 233 10.68 8.78 -12.05
C ASP A 233 11.32 8.41 -13.39
N ILE A 234 10.63 7.55 -14.15
CA ILE A 234 11.00 7.18 -15.51
C ILE A 234 10.38 8.18 -16.48
N GLY A 235 11.18 8.67 -17.42
CA GLY A 235 10.77 9.64 -18.43
C GLY A 235 10.52 11.03 -17.86
N ASN A 236 10.02 11.93 -18.71
CA ASN A 236 9.75 13.31 -18.33
C ASN A 236 8.37 13.46 -17.67
N VAL A 237 8.36 13.50 -16.34
CA VAL A 237 7.19 13.78 -15.48
C VAL A 237 7.17 15.25 -15.04
N GLY A 238 5.98 15.84 -14.96
CA GLY A 238 5.76 17.20 -14.46
C GLY A 238 5.62 17.32 -12.94
N ILE A 239 5.34 16.23 -12.22
CA ILE A 239 5.34 16.18 -10.74
C ILE A 239 6.20 14.99 -10.30
N LEU A 240 7.22 15.27 -9.49
CA LEU A 240 8.11 14.25 -8.95
C LEU A 240 7.35 13.27 -8.04
N GLY A 241 7.57 11.99 -8.28
CA GLY A 241 7.05 10.92 -7.46
C GLY A 241 7.92 10.62 -6.24
N PHE A 242 7.39 9.85 -5.30
CA PHE A 242 8.14 9.35 -4.16
C PHE A 242 7.66 7.97 -3.73
N THR A 243 8.54 7.21 -3.10
CA THR A 243 8.24 5.90 -2.52
C THR A 243 8.53 5.90 -1.02
N GLU A 244 7.62 5.35 -0.25
CA GLU A 244 7.77 5.13 1.19
C GLU A 244 7.65 3.66 1.55
N PHE A 245 8.35 3.29 2.61
CA PHE A 245 8.26 1.97 3.21
C PHE A 245 8.06 2.08 4.72
N ASN A 246 7.08 1.36 5.24
CA ASN A 246 6.73 1.40 6.67
C ASN A 246 6.99 0.06 7.40
N GLY A 247 7.90 -0.76 6.88
CA GLY A 247 8.13 -2.12 7.39
C GLY A 247 7.20 -3.18 6.80
N LYS A 248 6.01 -2.78 6.31
CA LYS A 248 4.98 -3.72 5.82
C LYS A 248 4.48 -3.45 4.41
N ASN A 249 4.42 -2.18 4.01
CA ASN A 249 3.84 -1.73 2.76
C ASN A 249 4.81 -0.79 2.03
N PHE A 250 4.87 -0.90 0.71
CA PHE A 250 5.37 0.19 -0.14
C PHE A 250 4.19 1.10 -0.51
N THR A 251 4.34 2.40 -0.33
CA THR A 251 3.39 3.41 -0.81
C THR A 251 4.10 4.30 -1.80
N LEU A 252 3.62 4.32 -3.04
CA LEU A 252 4.19 5.10 -4.13
C LEU A 252 3.20 6.21 -4.49
N GLU A 253 3.68 7.44 -4.57
CA GLU A 253 3.00 8.52 -5.27
C GLU A 253 3.70 8.71 -6.61
N GLY A 254 2.96 8.63 -7.72
CA GLY A 254 3.53 8.76 -9.05
C GLY A 254 2.59 9.48 -10.02
N GLU A 255 3.16 10.41 -10.79
CA GLU A 255 2.56 10.91 -12.03
C GLU A 255 2.99 10.02 -13.21
N GLY A 256 2.41 10.23 -14.38
CA GLY A 256 2.85 9.57 -15.59
C GLY A 256 1.78 9.52 -16.67
N LYS A 257 2.16 9.83 -17.91
CA LYS A 257 1.26 9.73 -19.07
C LYS A 257 0.88 8.29 -19.35
N ASP A 258 1.87 7.41 -19.52
CA ASP A 258 1.62 5.99 -19.77
C ASP A 258 2.85 5.10 -19.54
N ILE A 259 2.63 3.80 -19.32
CA ILE A 259 3.58 2.70 -19.51
C ILE A 259 3.14 1.98 -20.78
N ASN A 260 3.43 2.59 -21.93
CA ASN A 260 2.95 2.21 -23.25
C ASN A 260 3.68 2.99 -24.34
N GLY A 261 3.47 2.60 -25.61
CA GLY A 261 4.12 3.25 -26.75
C GLY A 261 5.63 3.01 -26.78
N GLU A 262 6.35 3.94 -27.40
CA GLU A 262 7.82 3.91 -27.54
C GLU A 262 8.56 4.49 -26.32
N SER A 263 7.86 5.18 -25.42
CA SER A 263 8.49 5.87 -24.27
C SER A 263 7.55 5.95 -23.06
N ASP A 264 8.03 5.48 -21.92
CA ASP A 264 7.30 5.41 -20.66
C ASP A 264 7.43 6.70 -19.82
N LYS A 265 6.37 6.99 -19.06
CA LYS A 265 6.35 8.03 -18.02
C LYS A 265 5.63 7.51 -16.77
N PHE A 266 6.36 7.29 -15.67
CA PHE A 266 5.82 6.78 -14.40
C PHE A 266 6.82 6.85 -13.24
N HIS A 267 6.36 6.70 -12.00
CA HIS A 267 7.25 6.51 -10.84
C HIS A 267 7.60 5.03 -10.62
N PHE A 268 8.86 4.70 -10.37
CA PHE A 268 9.34 3.33 -10.25
C PHE A 268 10.10 3.11 -8.94
N ALA A 269 9.60 2.21 -8.09
CA ALA A 269 10.37 1.64 -6.97
C ALA A 269 11.00 0.33 -7.43
N PHE A 270 12.32 0.18 -7.33
CA PHE A 270 13.04 -0.90 -8.00
C PHE A 270 14.27 -1.39 -7.27
N ALA A 271 14.71 -2.59 -7.63
CA ALA A 271 15.96 -3.19 -7.19
C ALA A 271 16.79 -3.63 -8.40
N PRO A 272 18.13 -3.42 -8.39
CA PRO A 272 19.02 -4.08 -9.33
C PRO A 272 18.94 -5.59 -9.18
N PHE A 273 18.92 -6.31 -10.29
CA PHE A 273 18.80 -7.76 -10.30
C PHE A 273 19.69 -8.38 -11.37
N THR A 274 20.12 -9.62 -11.16
CA THR A 274 20.94 -10.36 -12.13
C THR A 274 20.45 -11.79 -12.31
N GLY A 275 20.30 -12.21 -13.57
CA GLY A 275 19.98 -13.58 -13.94
C GLY A 275 18.48 -13.82 -14.12
N GLU A 276 17.98 -14.89 -13.51
CA GLU A 276 16.60 -15.35 -13.64
C GLU A 276 15.86 -15.15 -12.32
N GLY A 277 14.55 -14.98 -12.37
CA GLY A 277 13.83 -14.72 -11.14
C GLY A 277 12.37 -14.41 -11.31
N THR A 278 11.73 -14.18 -10.17
CA THR A 278 10.30 -13.91 -10.07
C THR A 278 10.09 -12.68 -9.22
N ILE A 279 9.33 -11.71 -9.72
CA ILE A 279 8.75 -10.66 -8.87
C ILE A 279 7.28 -11.01 -8.60
N THR A 280 6.85 -10.93 -7.35
CA THR A 280 5.44 -11.03 -6.95
C THR A 280 5.11 -9.90 -5.99
N ALA A 281 3.95 -9.27 -6.17
CA ALA A 281 3.41 -8.29 -5.24
C ALA A 281 1.90 -8.47 -5.11
N ARG A 282 1.33 -7.96 -4.01
CA ARG A 282 -0.11 -7.78 -3.86
C ARG A 282 -0.43 -6.30 -3.83
N ILE A 283 -1.27 -5.89 -4.78
CA ILE A 283 -1.80 -4.53 -4.88
C ILE A 283 -2.92 -4.40 -3.86
N ILE A 284 -2.85 -3.39 -2.99
CA ILE A 284 -3.84 -3.15 -1.94
C ILE A 284 -4.49 -1.77 -2.06
N ARG A 285 -5.59 -1.60 -1.32
CA ARG A 285 -6.38 -0.37 -1.28
C ARG A 285 -5.91 0.55 -0.13
N PRO A 286 -6.24 1.85 -0.15
CA PRO A 286 -6.95 2.58 -1.21
C PRO A 286 -6.04 2.98 -2.37
N MET A 287 -6.62 3.07 -3.58
CA MET A 287 -5.98 3.72 -4.73
C MET A 287 -6.68 5.03 -5.05
N SER A 288 -5.89 6.03 -5.45
CA SER A 288 -6.38 7.39 -5.71
C SER A 288 -7.26 7.47 -6.97
N SER A 289 -7.04 6.61 -7.97
CA SER A 289 -7.73 6.69 -9.25
C SER A 289 -8.03 5.33 -9.91
N GLN A 290 -9.04 5.31 -10.77
CA GLN A 290 -9.40 4.15 -11.62
C GLN A 290 -8.57 4.04 -12.89
N TRP A 291 -7.80 5.09 -13.19
CA TRP A 291 -6.88 5.15 -14.33
C TRP A 291 -5.49 4.65 -13.97
N THR A 292 -5.22 4.42 -12.69
CA THR A 292 -3.89 4.03 -12.23
C THR A 292 -3.42 2.72 -12.85
N LYS A 293 -2.15 2.65 -13.27
CA LYS A 293 -1.48 1.40 -13.67
C LYS A 293 -0.52 0.91 -12.56
N PRO A 294 -1.00 0.10 -11.60
CA PRO A 294 -0.15 -0.62 -10.68
C PRO A 294 0.28 -1.97 -11.26
N GLY A 295 1.33 -2.59 -10.72
CA GLY A 295 1.78 -3.90 -11.17
C GLY A 295 3.14 -4.31 -10.65
N VAL A 296 3.78 -5.18 -11.42
CA VAL A 296 5.19 -5.55 -11.27
C VAL A 296 5.89 -5.47 -12.62
N MET A 297 7.16 -5.12 -12.63
CA MET A 297 7.93 -4.87 -13.85
C MET A 297 9.34 -5.43 -13.75
N MET A 298 9.86 -5.93 -14.88
CA MET A 298 11.28 -6.18 -15.13
C MET A 298 11.68 -5.35 -16.35
N ARG A 299 12.65 -4.44 -16.19
CA ARG A 299 13.11 -3.52 -17.25
C ARG A 299 14.62 -3.50 -17.35
N GLU A 300 15.15 -3.44 -18.57
CA GLU A 300 16.58 -3.62 -18.85
C GLU A 300 17.43 -2.45 -18.32
N SER A 301 16.99 -1.23 -18.58
CA SER A 301 17.63 0.03 -18.18
C SER A 301 16.63 0.96 -17.48
N LEU A 302 17.06 2.12 -17.00
CA LEU A 302 16.20 3.13 -16.38
C LEU A 302 15.73 4.22 -17.37
N ASP A 303 16.03 4.03 -18.67
CA ASP A 303 15.67 4.97 -19.74
C ASP A 303 14.21 4.81 -20.17
N ALA A 304 13.55 5.89 -20.57
CA ALA A 304 12.11 5.87 -20.86
C ALA A 304 11.70 4.86 -21.96
N ASP A 305 12.61 4.54 -22.87
CA ASP A 305 12.41 3.68 -24.04
C ASP A 305 12.88 2.22 -23.83
N SER A 306 13.22 1.86 -22.59
CA SER A 306 13.84 0.57 -22.27
C SER A 306 12.98 -0.65 -22.64
N ARG A 307 13.63 -1.76 -23.02
CA ARG A 307 12.98 -3.07 -23.07
C ARG A 307 12.42 -3.42 -21.69
N HIS A 308 11.19 -3.92 -21.66
CA HIS A 308 10.59 -4.36 -20.40
C HIS A 308 9.54 -5.46 -20.61
N ALA A 309 9.29 -6.20 -19.54
CA ALA A 309 8.09 -6.99 -19.34
C ALA A 309 7.44 -6.56 -18.03
N SER A 310 6.11 -6.44 -18.04
CA SER A 310 5.35 -5.97 -16.88
C SER A 310 4.04 -6.73 -16.76
N VAL A 311 3.62 -7.07 -15.54
CA VAL A 311 2.23 -7.43 -15.29
C VAL A 311 1.55 -6.25 -14.65
N LEU A 312 0.63 -5.62 -15.38
CA LEU A 312 -0.06 -4.40 -14.97
C LEU A 312 -1.56 -4.66 -14.81
N LEU A 313 -2.16 -4.02 -13.81
CA LEU A 313 -3.60 -3.73 -13.87
C LEU A 313 -3.76 -2.46 -14.71
N LEU A 314 -4.35 -2.61 -15.88
CA LEU A 314 -4.67 -1.51 -16.80
C LEU A 314 -5.92 -0.75 -16.30
N PRO A 315 -6.16 0.47 -16.81
CA PRO A 315 -7.39 1.20 -16.57
C PRO A 315 -8.63 0.34 -16.81
N HIS A 316 -9.68 0.56 -16.00
CA HIS A 316 -10.88 -0.30 -15.96
C HIS A 316 -10.62 -1.73 -15.48
N TRP A 317 -9.53 -1.93 -14.73
CA TRP A 317 -9.22 -3.15 -13.97
C TRP A 317 -9.15 -4.39 -14.86
N SER A 318 -8.28 -4.33 -15.86
CA SER A 318 -7.88 -5.52 -16.61
C SER A 318 -6.43 -5.86 -16.33
N GLY A 319 -6.13 -7.09 -15.92
CA GLY A 319 -4.75 -7.57 -15.85
C GLY A 319 -4.22 -7.89 -17.25
N ALA A 320 -2.97 -7.55 -17.52
CA ALA A 320 -2.31 -7.90 -18.78
C ALA A 320 -0.79 -8.04 -18.61
N LEU A 321 -0.17 -8.83 -19.49
CA LEU A 321 1.28 -8.81 -19.70
C LEU A 321 1.58 -7.71 -20.73
N VAL A 322 2.37 -6.71 -20.34
CA VAL A 322 2.72 -5.54 -21.15
C VAL A 322 4.22 -5.56 -21.41
N THR A 323 4.63 -5.51 -22.68
CA THR A 323 6.02 -5.75 -23.09
C THR A 323 6.51 -4.75 -24.12
N ARG A 324 7.74 -4.29 -23.97
CA ARG A 324 8.53 -3.65 -25.04
C ARG A 324 9.73 -4.55 -25.34
N THR A 325 9.80 -5.09 -26.56
CA THR A 325 10.80 -6.10 -26.95
C THR A 325 12.11 -5.49 -27.46
N GLU A 326 12.07 -4.24 -27.92
CA GLU A 326 13.20 -3.49 -28.47
C GLU A 326 13.30 -2.12 -27.81
N THR A 327 14.51 -1.62 -27.57
CA THR A 327 14.71 -0.25 -27.08
C THR A 327 14.13 0.73 -28.10
N GLY A 328 13.27 1.65 -27.65
CA GLY A 328 12.55 2.59 -28.54
C GLY A 328 11.41 1.95 -29.33
N GLY A 329 11.16 0.65 -29.18
CA GLY A 329 10.08 -0.05 -29.88
C GLY A 329 8.70 0.15 -29.26
N GLU A 330 7.68 -0.21 -30.02
CA GLU A 330 6.29 -0.15 -29.58
C GLU A 330 5.97 -1.14 -28.45
N THR A 331 5.12 -0.70 -27.52
CA THR A 331 4.65 -1.55 -26.42
C THR A 331 3.49 -2.44 -26.87
N ASN A 332 3.56 -3.71 -26.52
CA ASN A 332 2.54 -4.71 -26.81
C ASN A 332 1.80 -5.15 -25.55
N THR A 333 0.49 -5.42 -25.67
CA THR A 333 -0.36 -5.90 -24.58
C THR A 333 -0.88 -7.31 -24.87
N HIS A 334 -0.59 -8.25 -23.98
CA HIS A 334 -0.89 -9.67 -24.13
C HIS A 334 -1.86 -10.16 -23.06
N GLY A 335 -2.73 -11.09 -23.48
CA GLY A 335 -3.73 -11.78 -22.65
C GLY A 335 -4.45 -10.89 -21.66
N LYS A 336 -4.94 -9.73 -22.13
CA LYS A 336 -5.75 -8.80 -21.34
C LYS A 336 -6.99 -9.53 -20.79
N ARG A 337 -7.17 -9.50 -19.46
CA ARG A 337 -8.29 -10.11 -18.74
C ARG A 337 -8.95 -9.11 -17.81
N ARG A 338 -10.25 -8.88 -17.96
CA ARG A 338 -11.02 -8.03 -17.04
C ARG A 338 -11.22 -8.72 -15.69
N LEU A 339 -11.00 -8.00 -14.59
CA LEU A 339 -11.32 -8.47 -13.25
C LEU A 339 -12.84 -8.57 -13.08
N SER A 340 -13.30 -9.62 -12.39
CA SER A 340 -14.72 -9.82 -12.08
C SER A 340 -15.30 -8.70 -11.21
N GLU A 341 -16.59 -8.40 -11.38
CA GLU A 341 -17.30 -7.39 -10.59
C GLU A 341 -17.27 -7.66 -9.09
N LYS A 342 -17.06 -8.90 -8.64
CA LYS A 342 -16.85 -9.21 -7.22
C LYS A 342 -15.61 -8.51 -6.62
N HIS A 343 -14.66 -8.13 -7.45
CA HIS A 343 -13.42 -7.45 -7.07
C HIS A 343 -13.47 -5.93 -7.31
N ILE A 344 -14.54 -5.42 -7.91
CA ILE A 344 -14.68 -4.02 -8.32
C ILE A 344 -15.96 -3.44 -7.72
N ILE A 345 -15.85 -2.36 -6.92
CA ILE A 345 -17.05 -1.67 -6.42
C ILE A 345 -17.73 -0.85 -7.51
N LYS A 346 -19.03 -0.55 -7.32
CA LYS A 346 -19.80 0.41 -8.14
C LYS A 346 -18.97 1.69 -8.33
N LYS A 347 -18.91 2.17 -9.58
CA LYS A 347 -18.02 3.27 -10.05
C LYS A 347 -16.56 2.88 -10.29
N ASN A 348 -16.29 1.62 -10.64
CA ASN A 348 -15.04 1.17 -11.26
C ASN A 348 -13.80 1.40 -10.39
N ARG A 349 -13.78 0.90 -9.14
CA ARG A 349 -12.59 0.91 -8.28
C ARG A 349 -12.31 -0.48 -7.74
N LEU A 350 -11.03 -0.88 -7.65
CA LEU A 350 -10.63 -2.13 -7.03
C LEU A 350 -11.07 -2.16 -5.56
N SER A 351 -11.89 -3.14 -5.18
CA SER A 351 -12.48 -3.25 -3.85
C SER A 351 -11.71 -4.22 -2.95
N THR A 352 -11.03 -5.20 -3.55
CA THR A 352 -10.25 -6.25 -2.88
C THR A 352 -8.81 -6.24 -3.37
N PRO A 353 -7.83 -6.58 -2.51
CA PRO A 353 -6.45 -6.81 -2.95
C PRO A 353 -6.33 -7.75 -4.13
N TYR A 354 -5.28 -7.59 -4.93
CA TYR A 354 -5.02 -8.46 -6.09
C TYR A 354 -3.54 -8.78 -6.24
N TRP A 355 -3.20 -10.03 -6.52
CA TRP A 355 -1.83 -10.47 -6.70
C TRP A 355 -1.41 -10.42 -8.16
N VAL A 356 -0.16 -10.02 -8.38
CA VAL A 356 0.50 -10.00 -9.69
C VAL A 356 1.87 -10.65 -9.57
N ARG A 357 2.28 -11.36 -10.61
CA ARG A 357 3.58 -12.05 -10.68
C ARG A 357 4.13 -12.00 -12.09
N LEU A 358 5.44 -11.76 -12.19
CA LEU A 358 6.19 -11.87 -13.43
C LEU A 358 7.40 -12.77 -13.20
N ILE A 359 7.56 -13.78 -14.06
CA ILE A 359 8.66 -14.75 -14.03
C ILE A 359 9.54 -14.55 -15.25
N ARG A 360 10.85 -14.48 -15.05
CA ARG A 360 11.87 -14.57 -16.09
C ARG A 360 12.63 -15.88 -15.97
N PHE A 361 12.65 -16.65 -17.05
CA PHE A 361 13.51 -17.82 -17.22
C PHE A 361 14.18 -17.72 -18.58
N ARG A 362 15.52 -17.59 -18.59
CA ARG A 362 16.29 -17.16 -19.76
C ARG A 362 15.75 -15.83 -20.30
N ASP A 363 15.43 -15.76 -21.58
CA ASP A 363 14.84 -14.60 -22.23
C ASP A 363 13.31 -14.67 -22.26
N ARG A 364 12.70 -15.66 -21.61
CA ARG A 364 11.25 -15.82 -21.58
C ARG A 364 10.64 -15.20 -20.33
N PHE A 365 9.67 -14.32 -20.54
CA PHE A 365 8.92 -13.60 -19.51
C PHE A 365 7.48 -14.07 -19.51
N THR A 366 7.01 -14.58 -18.38
CA THR A 366 5.65 -15.10 -18.22
C THR A 366 4.92 -14.36 -17.10
N GLY A 367 3.76 -13.79 -17.43
CA GLY A 367 2.96 -12.99 -16.52
C GLY A 367 1.79 -13.76 -15.92
N TYR A 368 1.50 -13.52 -14.64
CA TYR A 368 0.38 -14.14 -13.92
C TYR A 368 -0.35 -13.16 -13.00
N MET A 369 -1.63 -13.42 -12.77
CA MET A 369 -2.44 -12.69 -11.79
C MET A 369 -3.24 -13.66 -10.91
N SER A 370 -3.60 -13.24 -9.70
CA SER A 370 -4.34 -14.09 -8.77
C SER A 370 -5.21 -13.29 -7.79
N PRO A 371 -6.47 -13.69 -7.55
CA PRO A 371 -7.32 -13.04 -6.55
C PRO A 371 -6.95 -13.39 -5.10
N ASP A 372 -6.26 -14.52 -4.87
CA ASP A 372 -6.03 -15.08 -3.53
C ASP A 372 -4.54 -15.34 -3.22
N GLY A 373 -3.68 -15.36 -4.24
CA GLY A 373 -2.25 -15.65 -4.12
C GLY A 373 -1.90 -17.13 -4.23
N PHE A 374 -2.92 -17.99 -4.38
CA PHE A 374 -2.81 -19.45 -4.48
C PHE A 374 -3.15 -19.95 -5.88
N HIS A 375 -4.27 -19.49 -6.45
CA HIS A 375 -4.72 -19.85 -7.79
C HIS A 375 -4.27 -18.76 -8.77
N TRP A 376 -3.28 -19.10 -9.61
CA TRP A 376 -2.67 -18.18 -10.54
C TRP A 376 -3.19 -18.41 -11.96
N GLN A 377 -3.64 -17.32 -12.59
CA GLN A 377 -4.03 -17.31 -13.99
C GLN A 377 -2.89 -16.72 -14.81
N GLU A 378 -2.48 -17.43 -15.86
CA GLU A 378 -1.49 -16.95 -16.83
C GLU A 378 -2.11 -15.87 -17.74
N LEU A 379 -1.36 -14.80 -17.94
CA LEU A 379 -1.66 -13.69 -18.85
C LEU A 379 -0.94 -13.83 -20.19
N GLY A 380 0.14 -14.59 -20.24
CA GLY A 380 0.88 -14.89 -21.46
C GLY A 380 2.37 -15.05 -21.19
N SER A 381 3.10 -15.41 -22.24
CA SER A 381 4.55 -15.60 -22.23
C SER A 381 5.18 -15.03 -23.50
N VAL A 382 6.25 -14.24 -23.36
CA VAL A 382 6.94 -13.56 -24.46
C VAL A 382 8.46 -13.72 -24.32
N GLU A 383 9.17 -13.90 -25.42
CA GLU A 383 10.64 -13.87 -25.44
C GLU A 383 11.13 -12.43 -25.68
N ILE A 384 12.02 -11.96 -24.82
CA ILE A 384 12.64 -10.64 -24.90
C ILE A 384 14.14 -10.83 -24.69
N PRO A 385 14.99 -10.55 -25.69
CA PRO A 385 16.43 -10.63 -25.54
C PRO A 385 16.90 -9.49 -24.64
N MET A 386 16.92 -9.75 -23.33
CA MET A 386 17.22 -8.77 -22.29
C MET A 386 18.53 -9.14 -21.60
N SER A 387 19.36 -8.15 -21.28
CA SER A 387 20.57 -8.30 -20.48
C SER A 387 20.31 -9.09 -19.19
N ARG A 388 21.33 -9.86 -18.77
CA ARG A 388 21.28 -10.55 -17.47
C ARG A 388 21.24 -9.58 -16.30
N LYS A 389 21.75 -8.34 -16.45
CA LYS A 389 21.61 -7.26 -15.46
C LYS A 389 20.44 -6.38 -15.85
N PHE A 390 19.49 -6.21 -14.95
CA PHE A 390 18.25 -5.46 -15.19
C PHE A 390 17.67 -4.98 -13.86
N TYR A 391 16.53 -4.32 -13.90
CA TYR A 391 15.83 -3.80 -12.73
C TYR A 391 14.46 -4.48 -12.58
N VAL A 392 14.12 -4.84 -11.34
CA VAL A 392 12.81 -5.41 -10.98
C VAL A 392 12.10 -4.48 -10.04
N GLY A 393 10.80 -4.27 -10.21
CA GLY A 393 10.12 -3.31 -9.33
C GLY A 393 8.63 -3.12 -9.50
N LEU A 394 8.16 -2.06 -8.87
CA LEU A 394 6.77 -1.67 -8.68
C LEU A 394 6.55 -0.31 -9.38
N PRO A 395 5.69 -0.25 -10.41
CA PRO A 395 5.34 1.01 -11.05
C PRO A 395 4.18 1.73 -10.35
N ALA A 396 4.14 3.05 -10.44
CA ALA A 396 2.98 3.88 -10.15
C ALA A 396 2.82 4.91 -11.27
N CYS A 397 1.74 4.79 -12.05
CA CYS A 397 1.44 5.69 -13.17
C CYS A 397 -0.01 6.16 -13.06
N SER A 398 -0.23 7.48 -13.11
CA SER A 398 -1.55 8.09 -12.98
C SER A 398 -2.40 8.00 -14.26
N GLN A 399 -1.77 7.82 -15.42
CA GLN A 399 -2.34 8.03 -16.76
C GLN A 399 -2.82 9.46 -17.01
N LEU A 400 -2.40 10.41 -16.18
CA LEU A 400 -2.86 11.80 -16.21
C LEU A 400 -1.64 12.69 -16.01
N GLU A 401 -1.39 13.55 -16.99
CA GLU A 401 -0.30 14.52 -16.89
C GLU A 401 -0.59 15.53 -15.77
N LYS A 402 0.45 15.89 -15.01
CA LYS A 402 0.38 16.85 -13.89
C LYS A 402 -0.57 16.44 -12.75
N VAL A 403 -0.98 15.18 -12.70
CA VAL A 403 -1.84 14.63 -11.65
C VAL A 403 -1.23 13.33 -11.16
N THR A 404 -0.92 13.26 -9.88
CA THR A 404 -0.35 12.06 -9.27
C THR A 404 -1.44 11.06 -8.87
N THR A 405 -1.03 9.81 -8.70
CA THR A 405 -1.82 8.76 -8.06
C THR A 405 -1.02 8.08 -6.96
N THR A 406 -1.73 7.54 -5.99
CA THR A 406 -1.17 6.75 -4.90
C THR A 406 -1.44 5.27 -5.15
N VAL A 407 -0.39 4.46 -5.12
CA VAL A 407 -0.46 3.01 -5.19
C VAL A 407 0.20 2.41 -3.97
N THR A 408 -0.42 1.37 -3.40
CA THR A 408 0.15 0.67 -2.25
C THR A 408 0.30 -0.82 -2.57
N TYR A 409 1.47 -1.36 -2.23
CA TYR A 409 1.82 -2.76 -2.38
C TYR A 409 2.19 -3.37 -1.03
N ASP A 410 1.71 -4.58 -0.78
CA ASP A 410 2.24 -5.44 0.27
C ASP A 410 2.66 -6.79 -0.31
N ASN A 411 3.24 -7.66 0.53
CA ASN A 411 3.72 -8.99 0.13
C ASN A 411 4.63 -8.99 -1.11
N VAL A 412 5.42 -7.93 -1.26
CA VAL A 412 6.38 -7.76 -2.34
C VAL A 412 7.53 -8.73 -2.12
N SER A 413 7.91 -9.43 -3.18
CA SER A 413 9.01 -10.37 -3.17
C SER A 413 9.73 -10.45 -4.50
N ILE A 414 11.05 -10.51 -4.39
CA ILE A 414 12.01 -10.87 -5.44
C ILE A 414 12.91 -11.99 -4.89
N PRO A 415 13.71 -12.72 -5.69
CA PRO A 415 14.48 -13.85 -5.20
C PRO A 415 15.44 -13.50 -4.04
N THR A 416 15.98 -12.28 -4.03
CA THR A 416 16.93 -11.79 -3.02
C THR A 416 16.28 -11.05 -1.85
N TRP A 417 14.99 -10.69 -1.92
CA TRP A 417 14.35 -9.84 -0.93
C TRP A 417 12.84 -10.05 -0.81
N ARG A 418 12.28 -9.95 0.41
CA ARG A 418 10.84 -10.04 0.69
C ARG A 418 10.45 -9.17 1.87
N MET A 419 9.18 -8.75 1.89
CA MET A 419 8.56 -8.10 3.05
C MET A 419 8.40 -9.10 4.21
N SER A 420 8.65 -8.64 5.43
CA SER A 420 8.48 -9.42 6.66
C SER A 420 7.03 -9.34 7.19
N GLU A 421 6.59 -10.38 7.89
CA GLU A 421 5.56 -10.24 8.92
C GLU A 421 6.22 -10.43 10.29
N ARG A 422 5.97 -9.49 11.21
CA ARG A 422 6.30 -9.58 12.65
C ARG A 422 7.74 -10.03 12.93
N ASP A 423 8.70 -9.20 12.55
CA ASP A 423 10.14 -9.35 12.82
C ASP A 423 10.85 -10.55 12.19
N ARG A 424 10.20 -11.27 11.26
CA ARG A 424 10.86 -12.32 10.49
C ARG A 424 11.22 -11.80 9.11
N ILE A 425 12.50 -11.58 8.86
CA ILE A 425 13.06 -11.54 7.50
C ILE A 425 12.82 -12.94 6.89
N ILE A 426 11.65 -13.17 6.30
CA ILE A 426 11.38 -14.39 5.54
C ILE A 426 11.98 -14.18 4.17
N THR A 427 13.26 -14.50 4.04
CA THR A 427 13.99 -14.42 2.78
C THR A 427 13.99 -15.79 2.13
N ALA A 428 13.01 -15.97 1.25
CA ALA A 428 12.70 -16.99 0.22
C ALA A 428 11.20 -17.24 0.23
N ARG A 429 10.58 -17.46 -0.95
CA ARG A 429 9.15 -17.79 -0.95
C ARG A 429 9.18 -19.27 -0.72
N PRO A 430 8.38 -19.79 0.18
CA PRO A 430 7.24 -20.60 -0.23
C PRO A 430 6.76 -20.45 -1.69
N GLU A 431 7.37 -21.07 -2.70
CA GLU A 431 6.85 -21.08 -4.08
C GLU A 431 6.16 -22.41 -4.42
N PRO A 432 4.86 -22.44 -4.76
CA PRO A 432 4.24 -23.67 -5.23
C PRO A 432 4.57 -23.93 -6.70
N ARG A 433 4.71 -25.19 -7.09
CA ARG A 433 4.74 -25.60 -8.51
C ARG A 433 3.34 -25.90 -9.04
N TRP A 434 2.39 -25.01 -8.79
CA TRP A 434 0.96 -25.17 -9.10
C TRP A 434 0.71 -25.48 -10.59
N HIS A 435 1.57 -25.01 -11.49
CA HIS A 435 1.50 -25.27 -12.93
C HIS A 435 1.81 -26.74 -13.29
N LYS A 436 2.23 -27.56 -12.33
CA LYS A 436 2.48 -28.99 -12.50
C LYS A 436 1.41 -29.78 -11.75
N SER A 437 0.39 -30.27 -12.46
CA SER A 437 -0.71 -31.07 -11.89
C SER A 437 -0.22 -32.18 -10.95
N ALA A 438 0.74 -32.98 -11.41
CA ALA A 438 1.32 -34.07 -10.62
C ALA A 438 1.96 -33.61 -9.30
N TRP A 439 2.53 -32.40 -9.26
CA TRP A 439 3.10 -31.83 -8.04
C TRP A 439 1.99 -31.47 -7.04
N LEU A 440 0.92 -30.82 -7.51
CA LEU A 440 -0.20 -30.39 -6.67
C LEU A 440 -1.00 -31.58 -6.13
N GLU A 441 -1.27 -32.59 -6.97
CA GLU A 441 -1.93 -33.83 -6.57
C GLU A 441 -1.15 -34.55 -5.47
N ARG A 442 0.17 -34.64 -5.64
CA ARG A 442 1.06 -35.22 -4.63
C ARG A 442 1.02 -34.44 -3.32
N HIS A 443 1.14 -33.11 -3.36
CA HIS A 443 1.03 -32.26 -2.18
C HIS A 443 -0.30 -32.49 -1.42
N ASN A 444 -1.42 -32.51 -2.14
CA ASN A 444 -2.73 -32.78 -1.55
C ASN A 444 -2.82 -34.19 -0.94
N SER A 445 -2.20 -35.20 -1.56
CA SER A 445 -2.14 -36.56 -1.02
C SER A 445 -1.35 -36.63 0.30
N ILE A 446 -0.25 -35.87 0.38
CA ILE A 446 0.57 -35.76 1.59
C ILE A 446 -0.24 -35.11 2.73
N ASN A 447 -0.91 -33.98 2.47
CA ASN A 447 -1.76 -33.33 3.46
C ASN A 447 -2.86 -34.25 3.98
N LYS A 448 -3.48 -35.05 3.11
CA LYS A 448 -4.47 -36.07 3.52
C LYS A 448 -3.86 -37.15 4.41
N ARG A 449 -2.61 -37.57 4.16
CA ARG A 449 -1.90 -38.54 5.02
C ARG A 449 -1.53 -37.94 6.37
N VAL A 450 -1.01 -36.73 6.40
CA VAL A 450 -0.58 -36.03 7.63
C VAL A 450 -1.77 -35.79 8.57
N LYS A 451 -2.92 -35.36 8.03
CA LYS A 451 -4.16 -35.17 8.80
C LYS A 451 -4.69 -36.42 9.51
N LYS A 452 -4.26 -37.63 9.12
CA LYS A 452 -4.60 -38.86 9.83
C LYS A 452 -3.85 -39.00 11.17
N GLY A 453 -2.90 -38.12 11.48
CA GLY A 453 -2.04 -38.21 12.66
C GLY A 453 -1.08 -39.40 12.60
N ASN A 454 -0.55 -39.79 13.76
CA ASN A 454 0.44 -40.86 13.93
C ASN A 454 1.62 -40.70 12.95
N VAL A 455 2.41 -39.65 13.19
CA VAL A 455 3.58 -39.28 12.38
C VAL A 455 4.75 -39.00 13.32
N ASP A 456 5.66 -39.97 13.43
CA ASP A 456 6.86 -39.86 14.29
C ASP A 456 8.11 -39.46 13.50
N LEU A 457 8.15 -39.75 12.19
CA LEU A 457 9.29 -39.51 11.31
C LEU A 457 8.86 -38.82 10.01
N LEU A 458 9.47 -37.68 9.69
CA LEU A 458 9.33 -37.01 8.40
C LEU A 458 10.55 -37.23 7.50
N MET A 459 10.32 -37.55 6.23
CA MET A 459 11.35 -37.58 5.20
C MET A 459 11.05 -36.46 4.20
N ILE A 460 11.89 -35.43 4.18
CA ILE A 460 11.70 -34.22 3.38
C ILE A 460 12.81 -34.15 2.35
N GLY A 461 12.45 -33.94 1.09
CA GLY A 461 13.43 -33.76 0.04
C GLY A 461 12.80 -33.63 -1.34
N ASP A 462 13.63 -33.88 -2.35
CA ASP A 462 13.26 -33.79 -3.74
C ASP A 462 13.07 -35.17 -4.39
N SER A 463 13.53 -35.32 -5.64
CA SER A 463 13.41 -36.55 -6.42
C SER A 463 13.99 -37.76 -5.68
N ILE A 464 15.17 -37.66 -5.07
CA ILE A 464 15.84 -38.84 -4.48
C ILE A 464 14.99 -39.41 -3.34
N THR A 465 14.50 -38.54 -2.44
CA THR A 465 13.64 -38.95 -1.34
C THR A 465 12.24 -39.36 -1.82
N HIS A 466 11.71 -38.74 -2.89
CA HIS A 466 10.39 -39.10 -3.43
C HIS A 466 10.34 -40.54 -3.96
N TRP A 467 11.44 -41.05 -4.52
CA TRP A 467 11.49 -42.40 -5.09
C TRP A 467 11.44 -43.54 -4.06
N TRP A 468 11.49 -43.25 -2.75
CA TRP A 468 11.19 -44.23 -1.70
C TRP A 468 9.76 -44.77 -1.77
N ASP A 469 8.80 -44.00 -2.30
CA ASP A 469 7.42 -44.46 -2.49
C ASP A 469 7.26 -45.33 -3.75
N LYS A 470 8.31 -45.47 -4.56
CA LYS A 470 8.31 -46.16 -5.85
C LYS A 470 9.35 -47.28 -5.86
N ALA A 471 10.46 -47.09 -6.58
CA ALA A 471 11.52 -48.09 -6.69
C ALA A 471 12.10 -48.49 -5.32
N GLY A 472 12.12 -47.57 -4.35
CA GLY A 472 12.58 -47.83 -2.99
C GLY A 472 11.55 -48.46 -2.05
N LYS A 473 10.32 -48.75 -2.50
CA LYS A 473 9.19 -49.10 -1.62
C LYS A 473 9.44 -50.33 -0.75
N LYS A 474 10.09 -51.36 -1.29
CA LYS A 474 10.43 -52.58 -0.52
C LYS A 474 11.32 -52.28 0.68
N VAL A 475 12.29 -51.38 0.50
CA VAL A 475 13.21 -50.94 1.55
C VAL A 475 12.49 -49.99 2.51
N TRP A 476 11.65 -49.09 1.99
CA TRP A 476 10.80 -48.23 2.83
C TRP A 476 9.95 -49.05 3.82
N ASP A 477 9.29 -50.09 3.31
CA ASP A 477 8.42 -50.95 4.10
C ASP A 477 9.19 -51.71 5.19
N GLN A 478 10.39 -52.20 4.84
CA GLN A 478 11.24 -52.93 5.78
C GLN A 478 11.75 -52.06 6.93
N TYR A 479 12.18 -50.82 6.64
CA TYR A 479 12.96 -50.03 7.62
C TYR A 479 12.21 -48.84 8.22
N TYR A 480 11.22 -48.28 7.52
CA TYR A 480 10.59 -47.00 7.87
C TYR A 480 9.08 -47.07 8.11
N ALA A 481 8.35 -47.99 7.46
CA ALA A 481 6.89 -48.07 7.60
C ALA A 481 6.43 -48.31 9.05
N ASN A 482 7.16 -49.15 9.80
CA ASN A 482 6.86 -49.45 11.21
C ASN A 482 7.23 -48.31 12.17
N ARG A 483 7.78 -47.19 11.67
CA ARG A 483 8.20 -46.02 12.47
C ARG A 483 7.22 -44.85 12.34
N SER A 484 5.99 -45.11 11.89
CA SER A 484 5.01 -44.07 11.57
C SER A 484 5.59 -42.98 10.65
N ALA A 485 6.44 -43.40 9.69
CA ALA A 485 7.15 -42.49 8.81
C ALA A 485 6.24 -41.95 7.70
N VAL A 486 6.41 -40.67 7.35
CA VAL A 486 5.72 -40.02 6.23
C VAL A 486 6.75 -39.41 5.29
N ASN A 487 6.66 -39.80 4.02
CA ASN A 487 7.45 -39.22 2.95
C ASN A 487 6.79 -37.95 2.42
N LEU A 488 7.38 -36.80 2.74
CA LEU A 488 6.95 -35.48 2.27
C LEU A 488 7.63 -35.06 0.97
N ALA A 489 8.45 -35.91 0.34
CA ALA A 489 9.24 -35.50 -0.81
C ALA A 489 8.44 -35.46 -2.11
N ILE A 490 8.76 -34.47 -2.96
CA ILE A 490 8.20 -34.31 -4.29
C ILE A 490 9.31 -34.03 -5.30
N SER A 491 9.30 -34.75 -6.42
CA SER A 491 10.34 -34.64 -7.45
C SER A 491 10.47 -33.23 -8.03
N GLY A 492 11.71 -32.77 -8.15
CA GLY A 492 12.05 -31.44 -8.65
C GLY A 492 11.73 -30.30 -7.67
N ASP A 493 11.52 -30.62 -6.39
CA ASP A 493 11.44 -29.60 -5.36
C ASP A 493 12.75 -28.86 -5.16
N ARG A 494 12.61 -27.54 -5.00
CA ARG A 494 13.63 -26.63 -4.53
C ARG A 494 13.28 -26.22 -3.10
N THR A 495 14.21 -25.55 -2.42
CA THR A 495 14.01 -25.09 -1.03
C THR A 495 12.74 -24.25 -0.87
N GLU A 496 12.45 -23.37 -1.83
CA GLU A 496 11.22 -22.58 -1.89
C GLU A 496 9.94 -23.41 -1.91
N HIS A 497 9.96 -24.57 -2.59
CA HIS A 497 8.78 -25.41 -2.74
C HIS A 497 8.49 -26.15 -1.44
N VAL A 498 9.54 -26.61 -0.75
CA VAL A 498 9.42 -27.25 0.56
C VAL A 498 8.85 -26.26 1.58
N LEU A 499 9.43 -25.05 1.67
CA LEU A 499 8.93 -23.99 2.54
C LEU A 499 7.43 -23.73 2.33
N TRP A 500 6.97 -23.73 1.08
CA TRP A 500 5.55 -23.55 0.78
C TRP A 500 4.71 -24.68 1.32
N ARG A 501 5.13 -25.92 1.08
CA ARG A 501 4.33 -27.08 1.49
C ARG A 501 4.20 -27.19 2.99
N LEU A 502 5.26 -26.85 3.75
CA LEU A 502 5.24 -26.82 5.21
C LEU A 502 4.22 -25.81 5.74
N GLU A 503 4.18 -24.61 5.15
CA GLU A 503 3.19 -23.58 5.50
C GLU A 503 1.77 -23.88 5.02
N ASN A 504 1.60 -24.87 4.12
CA ASN A 504 0.33 -25.22 3.51
C ASN A 504 -0.06 -26.68 3.81
N GLY A 505 0.14 -27.10 5.07
CA GLY A 505 -0.51 -28.29 5.61
C GLY A 505 0.33 -29.56 5.72
N ASN A 506 1.58 -29.58 5.24
CA ASN A 506 2.42 -30.78 5.33
C ASN A 506 2.80 -31.17 6.77
N ILE A 507 2.64 -30.25 7.73
CA ILE A 507 2.98 -30.48 9.14
C ILE A 507 1.86 -30.05 10.12
N ASP A 508 0.68 -29.70 9.61
CA ASP A 508 -0.41 -29.22 10.46
C ASP A 508 -0.91 -30.34 11.39
N GLY A 509 -0.98 -30.03 12.69
CA GLY A 509 -1.57 -30.93 13.69
C GLY A 509 -0.74 -32.17 14.01
N ILE A 510 0.54 -32.19 13.65
CA ILE A 510 1.49 -33.25 14.01
C ILE A 510 2.68 -32.69 14.79
N SER A 511 3.35 -33.54 15.56
CA SER A 511 4.58 -33.21 16.30
C SER A 511 5.57 -34.37 16.13
N PRO A 512 6.27 -34.45 14.98
CA PRO A 512 7.17 -35.55 14.69
C PRO A 512 8.39 -35.53 15.62
N LYS A 513 8.92 -36.72 15.96
CA LYS A 513 10.12 -36.87 16.79
C LYS A 513 11.41 -36.62 16.02
N LEU A 514 11.39 -36.86 14.72
CA LEU A 514 12.55 -36.72 13.84
C LEU A 514 12.13 -36.27 12.44
N ALA A 515 12.92 -35.37 11.86
CA ALA A 515 12.83 -35.01 10.44
C ALA A 515 14.18 -35.20 9.77
N VAL A 516 14.19 -35.89 8.64
CA VAL A 516 15.36 -36.05 7.76
C VAL A 516 15.16 -35.15 6.56
N LEU A 517 16.10 -34.24 6.33
CA LEU A 517 16.03 -33.24 5.28
C LEU A 517 17.17 -33.42 4.28
N MET A 518 16.82 -33.62 3.01
CA MET A 518 17.77 -33.62 1.88
C MET A 518 17.20 -32.80 0.72
N ILE A 519 17.60 -31.53 0.63
CA ILE A 519 17.07 -30.57 -0.35
C ILE A 519 18.17 -29.59 -0.77
N GLY A 520 17.97 -28.91 -1.90
CA GLY A 520 18.88 -27.90 -2.44
C GLY A 520 19.57 -28.33 -3.73
N THR A 521 19.57 -29.63 -4.07
CA THR A 521 20.11 -30.11 -5.34
C THR A 521 19.43 -29.44 -6.53
N ASN A 522 18.12 -29.22 -6.52
CA ASN A 522 17.46 -28.53 -7.64
C ASN A 522 17.68 -27.00 -7.64
N ASN A 523 18.29 -26.42 -6.60
CA ASN A 523 18.58 -24.99 -6.50
C ASN A 523 19.91 -24.60 -7.16
N HIS A 524 20.86 -25.53 -7.34
CA HIS A 524 22.23 -25.21 -7.83
C HIS A 524 22.29 -24.49 -9.17
N MET A 525 21.27 -24.62 -10.02
CA MET A 525 21.19 -23.97 -11.34
C MET A 525 20.35 -22.69 -11.35
N SER A 526 19.67 -22.37 -10.26
CA SER A 526 18.62 -21.33 -10.23
C SER A 526 18.71 -20.40 -9.02
N SER A 527 19.55 -20.70 -8.04
CA SER A 527 19.69 -19.91 -6.81
C SER A 527 21.16 -19.84 -6.39
N PRO A 528 21.65 -18.69 -5.90
CA PRO A 528 22.96 -18.60 -5.28
C PRO A 528 23.10 -19.58 -4.08
N PRO A 529 24.30 -20.10 -3.79
CA PRO A 529 24.53 -20.98 -2.65
C PRO A 529 24.08 -20.39 -1.31
N GLU A 530 24.27 -19.08 -1.11
CA GLU A 530 23.92 -18.38 0.13
C GLU A 530 22.41 -18.35 0.35
N VAL A 531 21.64 -18.21 -0.75
CA VAL A 531 20.18 -18.28 -0.74
C VAL A 531 19.72 -19.70 -0.39
N THR A 532 20.30 -20.71 -1.04
CA THR A 532 19.94 -22.11 -0.80
C THR A 532 20.22 -22.53 0.66
N ALA A 533 21.40 -22.19 1.18
CA ALA A 533 21.79 -22.51 2.56
C ALA A 533 20.88 -21.82 3.59
N ARG A 534 20.51 -20.56 3.33
CA ARG A 534 19.58 -19.81 4.15
C ARG A 534 18.19 -20.45 4.16
N ASP A 535 17.68 -20.86 3.02
CA ASP A 535 16.34 -21.45 2.93
C ASP A 535 16.28 -22.81 3.65
N ILE A 536 17.36 -23.60 3.60
CA ILE A 536 17.51 -24.81 4.39
C ILE A 536 17.40 -24.50 5.89
N ARG A 537 18.04 -23.43 6.38
CA ARG A 537 17.90 -23.00 7.79
C ARG A 537 16.46 -22.62 8.13
N LEU A 538 15.72 -22.02 7.20
CA LEU A 538 14.31 -21.68 7.41
C LEU A 538 13.42 -22.93 7.48
N ILE A 539 13.67 -23.93 6.62
CA ILE A 539 12.97 -25.23 6.67
C ILE A 539 13.19 -25.86 8.04
N VAL A 540 14.44 -25.93 8.51
CA VAL A 540 14.79 -26.50 9.81
C VAL A 540 14.10 -25.75 10.96
N LYS A 541 13.91 -24.43 10.85
CA LYS A 541 13.22 -23.63 11.87
C LYS A 541 11.70 -23.85 11.93
N GLN A 542 11.08 -24.33 10.85
CA GLN A 542 9.63 -24.61 10.79
C GLN A 542 9.27 -26.00 11.31
N LEU A 543 10.22 -26.92 11.30
CA LEU A 543 10.10 -28.28 11.85
C LEU A 543 10.41 -28.26 13.34
#